data_AF-F3FWT6-F1
#
_entry.id   AF-F3FWT6-F1
#
_cell.length_a   1.000
_cell.length_b   1.000
_cell.length_c   1.000
_cell.angle_alpha   90.00
_cell.angle_beta   90.00
_cell.angle_gamma   90.00
#
_symmetry.space_group_name_H-M   'P 1'
#
loop_
_entity.id
_entity.type
_entity.pdbx_description
1 polymer ?
#
loop_
_entity_poly.entity_id
_entity_poly.type
_entity_poly.pdbx_seq_one_letter_code
_entity_poly.pdbx_strand_id
1 'polypeptide(L)'
;RGMSREAHEAFFREMLGDLDEPTLAYGLQDLSGEGDAIEEHSVTLDQQLCLRLRAQARTLGISVASLFHLGWARVLAGLAG
;
A
#
# COMPACT_ATOMS: atom_id res chain seq x y z
N ARG A 1 -21.33 -15.05 2.07
CA ARG A 1 -22.18 -14.26 1.13
C ARG A 1 -21.33 -13.08 0.69
N GLY A 2 -20.98 -12.98 -0.60
CA GLY A 2 -20.28 -11.81 -1.13
C GLY A 2 -21.27 -10.67 -1.34
N MET A 3 -20.83 -9.43 -1.12
CA MET A 3 -21.60 -8.26 -1.53
C MET A 3 -21.73 -8.22 -3.05
N SER A 4 -22.81 -7.63 -3.56
CA SER A 4 -22.96 -7.44 -5.01
C SER A 4 -21.92 -6.44 -5.50
N ARG A 5 -21.66 -6.45 -6.82
CA ARG A 5 -20.72 -5.51 -7.44
C ARG A 5 -21.14 -4.06 -7.19
N GLU A 6 -22.44 -3.80 -7.26
CA GLU A 6 -23.04 -2.48 -7.04
C GLU A 6 -22.80 -2.01 -5.60
N ALA A 7 -22.88 -2.93 -4.63
CA ALA A 7 -22.59 -2.64 -3.23
C ALA A 7 -21.09 -2.39 -2.99
N HIS A 8 -20.18 -3.13 -3.66
CA HIS A 8 -18.74 -2.82 -3.61
C HIS A 8 -18.43 -1.45 -4.22
N GLU A 9 -19.03 -1.11 -5.37
CA GLU A 9 -18.80 0.17 -6.04
C GLU A 9 -19.30 1.34 -5.20
N ALA A 10 -20.53 1.26 -4.67
CA ALA A 10 -21.08 2.29 -3.80
C ALA A 10 -20.18 2.55 -2.58
N PHE A 11 -19.70 1.47 -1.94
CA PHE A 11 -18.78 1.56 -0.80
C PHE A 11 -17.47 2.26 -1.16
N PHE A 12 -16.79 1.85 -2.23
CA PHE A 12 -15.51 2.47 -2.61
C PHE A 12 -15.68 3.89 -3.13
N ARG A 13 -16.80 4.21 -3.77
CA ARG A 13 -17.13 5.57 -4.20
C ARG A 13 -17.35 6.50 -3.01
N GLU A 14 -18.05 6.04 -1.98
CA GLU A 14 -18.19 6.79 -0.72
C GLU A 14 -16.84 6.97 -0.03
N MET A 15 -16.00 5.93 0.00
CA MET A 15 -14.71 5.95 0.69
C MET A 15 -13.64 6.81 -0.02
N LEU A 16 -13.60 6.80 -1.35
CA LEU A 16 -12.51 7.36 -2.16
C LEU A 16 -12.97 8.55 -3.02
N GLY A 17 -14.22 8.99 -2.89
CA GLY A 17 -14.84 9.98 -3.77
C GLY A 17 -14.23 11.38 -3.68
N ASP A 18 -13.62 11.72 -2.54
CA ASP A 18 -12.97 13.01 -2.29
C ASP A 18 -11.47 13.02 -2.66
N LEU A 19 -10.96 11.94 -3.29
CA LEU A 19 -9.57 11.84 -3.73
C LEU A 19 -9.44 12.35 -5.17
N ASP A 20 -8.94 13.58 -5.30
CA ASP A 20 -8.86 14.28 -6.59
C ASP A 20 -7.50 14.11 -7.29
N GLU A 21 -6.46 13.74 -6.55
CA GLU A 21 -5.08 13.67 -7.03
C GLU A 21 -4.50 12.24 -6.92
N PRO A 22 -3.86 11.72 -8.00
CA PRO A 22 -3.16 10.45 -7.93
C PRO A 22 -1.89 10.57 -7.09
N THR A 23 -1.56 9.54 -6.29
CA THR A 23 -0.27 9.44 -5.62
C THR A 23 0.83 9.09 -6.63
N LEU A 24 1.43 10.12 -7.25
CA LEU A 24 2.49 9.96 -8.23
C LEU A 24 3.86 10.15 -7.57
N ALA A 25 4.58 9.05 -7.34
CA ALA A 25 5.96 9.13 -6.88
C ALA A 25 6.81 9.89 -7.92
N TYR A 26 7.56 10.90 -7.45
CA TYR A 26 8.39 11.77 -8.30
C TYR A 26 7.63 12.56 -9.37
N GLY A 27 6.30 12.67 -9.29
CA GLY A 27 5.47 13.35 -10.30
C GLY A 27 5.45 12.67 -11.68
N LEU A 28 5.84 11.39 -11.76
CA LEU A 28 5.84 10.63 -13.01
C LEU A 28 4.40 10.26 -13.41
N GLN A 29 3.90 10.86 -14.49
CA GLN A 29 2.55 10.60 -15.02
C GLN A 29 2.51 9.47 -16.04
N ASP A 30 3.64 9.19 -16.71
CA ASP A 30 3.72 8.12 -17.69
C ASP A 30 4.17 6.81 -17.02
N LEU A 31 3.19 6.06 -16.51
CA LEU A 31 3.37 4.69 -16.02
C LEU A 31 3.06 3.65 -17.11
N SER A 32 2.75 4.08 -18.33
CA SER A 32 2.44 3.23 -19.49
C SER A 32 3.70 2.73 -20.20
N GLY A 33 4.64 2.18 -19.44
CA GLY A 33 5.63 1.25 -20.01
C GLY A 33 4.97 -0.13 -20.17
N GLU A 34 5.28 -0.85 -21.25
CA GLU A 34 4.78 -2.21 -21.59
C GLU A 34 5.02 -3.30 -20.51
N GLY A 35 5.38 -2.96 -19.27
CA GLY A 35 5.68 -3.90 -18.19
C GLY A 35 6.99 -4.68 -18.37
N ASP A 36 7.57 -4.64 -19.57
CA ASP A 36 8.80 -5.37 -19.96
C ASP A 36 10.09 -4.87 -19.28
N ALA A 37 10.03 -3.74 -18.56
CA ALA A 37 11.16 -3.16 -17.83
C ALA A 37 10.93 -3.10 -16.30
N ILE A 38 10.09 -3.99 -15.74
CA ILE A 38 9.92 -4.09 -14.29
C ILE A 38 11.10 -4.87 -13.70
N GLU A 39 11.98 -4.19 -12.99
CA GLU A 39 13.04 -4.82 -12.19
C GLU A 39 12.54 -5.16 -10.79
N GLU A 40 12.77 -6.40 -10.34
CA GLU A 40 12.44 -6.81 -8.97
C GLU A 40 13.66 -6.61 -8.05
N HIS A 41 13.43 -5.92 -6.94
CA HIS A 41 14.38 -5.83 -5.85
C HIS A 41 13.84 -6.53 -4.60
N SER A 42 14.61 -7.49 -4.10
CA SER A 42 14.31 -8.24 -2.88
C SER A 42 15.38 -7.97 -1.81
N VAL A 43 14.93 -7.60 -0.61
CA VAL A 43 15.80 -7.38 0.56
C VAL A 43 15.34 -8.28 1.70
N THR A 44 16.25 -9.09 2.23
CA THR A 44 16.00 -9.86 3.46
C THR A 44 16.11 -8.96 4.67
N LEU A 45 15.03 -8.90 5.46
CA LEU A 45 15.03 -8.15 6.72
C LEU A 45 15.72 -8.96 7.81
N ASP A 46 16.45 -8.25 8.67
CA ASP A 46 17.06 -8.83 9.86
C ASP A 46 16.02 -9.57 10.73
N GLN A 47 16.43 -10.70 11.30
CA GLN A 47 15.54 -11.56 12.09
C GLN A 47 15.01 -10.83 13.34
N GLN A 48 15.83 -10.01 14.00
CA GLN A 48 15.40 -9.27 15.18
C GLN A 48 14.34 -8.22 14.81
N LEU A 49 14.52 -7.53 13.66
CA LEU A 49 13.48 -6.64 13.14
C LEU A 49 12.17 -7.38 12.87
N CYS A 50 12.24 -8.56 12.24
CA CYS A 50 11.06 -9.39 11.97
C CYS A 50 10.31 -9.77 13.27
N LEU A 51 11.05 -10.13 14.32
CA LEU A 51 10.46 -10.47 15.63
C LEU A 51 9.77 -9.25 16.26
N ARG A 52 10.39 -8.06 16.19
CA ARG A 52 9.80 -6.82 16.70
C ARG A 52 8.51 -6.44 15.95
N LEU A 53 8.51 -6.53 14.62
CA LEU A 53 7.32 -6.25 13.81
C LEU A 53 6.16 -7.19 14.17
N ARG A 54 6.44 -8.49 14.34
CA ARG A 54 5.44 -9.48 14.77
C ARG A 54 4.92 -9.19 16.18
N ALA A 55 5.78 -8.77 17.10
CA ALA A 55 5.35 -8.39 18.45
C ALA A 55 4.42 -7.18 18.43
N GLN A 56 4.78 -6.12 17.70
CA GLN A 56 3.96 -4.92 17.58
C GLN A 56 2.61 -5.20 16.92
N ALA A 57 2.59 -5.96 15.82
CA ALA A 57 1.35 -6.36 15.16
C ALA A 57 0.40 -7.10 16.11
N ARG A 58 0.93 -8.02 16.93
CA ARG A 58 0.14 -8.71 17.97
C ARG A 58 -0.39 -7.75 19.03
N THR A 59 0.44 -6.85 19.53
CA THR A 59 0.03 -5.84 20.53
C THR A 59 -1.09 -4.95 20.00
N LEU A 60 -1.06 -4.61 18.70
CA LEU A 60 -2.04 -3.77 18.04
C LEU A 60 -3.27 -4.53 17.51
N GLY A 61 -3.28 -5.87 17.60
CA GLY A 61 -4.38 -6.70 17.08
C GLY A 61 -4.49 -6.70 15.54
N ILE A 62 -3.40 -6.40 14.83
CA ILE A 62 -3.37 -6.31 13.36
C ILE A 62 -2.43 -7.36 12.77
N SER A 63 -2.48 -7.50 11.44
CA SER A 63 -1.50 -8.31 10.70
C SER A 63 -0.17 -7.56 10.56
N VAL A 64 0.92 -8.30 10.35
CA VAL A 64 2.20 -7.67 9.98
C VAL A 64 2.11 -6.96 8.62
N ALA A 65 1.26 -7.44 7.70
CA ALA A 65 1.04 -6.80 6.41
C ALA A 65 0.56 -5.35 6.57
N SER A 66 -0.28 -5.07 7.57
CA SER A 66 -0.75 -3.71 7.88
C SER A 66 0.41 -2.76 8.22
N LEU A 67 1.45 -3.24 8.93
CA LEU A 67 2.65 -2.45 9.22
C LEU A 67 3.49 -2.18 7.96
N PHE A 68 3.58 -3.16 7.05
CA PHE A 68 4.25 -2.98 5.76
C PHE A 68 3.49 -2.01 4.85
N HIS A 69 2.16 -2.12 4.78
CA HIS A 69 1.32 -1.16 4.04
C HIS A 69 1.51 0.26 4.57
N LEU A 70 1.54 0.45 5.89
CA LEU A 70 1.81 1.75 6.50
C LEU A 70 3.23 2.25 6.16
N GLY A 71 4.24 1.38 6.29
CA GLY A 71 5.62 1.72 5.93
C GLY A 71 5.74 2.21 4.48
N TRP A 72 5.07 1.52 3.55
CA TRP A 72 5.09 1.88 2.14
C TRP A 72 4.25 3.12 1.83
N ALA A 73 3.11 3.30 2.50
CA ALA A 73 2.34 4.54 2.42
C ALA A 73 3.17 5.75 2.86
N ARG A 74 4.01 5.62 3.90
CA ARG A 74 4.91 6.71 4.34
C ARG A 74 6.01 7.01 3.33
N VAL A 75 6.55 6.00 2.65
CA VAL A 75 7.53 6.21 1.58
C VAL A 75 6.87 6.95 0.42
N LEU A 76 5.71 6.48 -0.05
CA LEU A 76 4.97 7.12 -1.13
C LEU A 76 4.59 8.57 -0.80
N ALA A 77 4.10 8.84 0.41
CA ALA A 77 3.80 10.21 0.85
C ALA A 77 5.04 11.12 0.76
N GLY A 78 6.22 10.64 1.17
CA GLY A 78 7.46 11.41 1.04
C GLY A 78 7.94 11.61 -0.40
N LEU A 79 7.51 10.77 -1.34
CA LEU A 79 7.89 10.84 -2.75
C LEU A 79 6.89 11.60 -3.62
N ALA A 80 5.62 11.68 -3.20
CA ALA A 80 4.54 12.30 -3.95
C ALA A 80 4.31 13.77 -3.56
N GLY A 81 4.77 14.21 -2.37
CA GLY A 81 4.57 15.57 -1.87
C GLY A 81 3.31 15.69 -1.03
#